data_AF-A0A9D7IIB7-F1
#
_entry.id   AF-A0A9D7IIB7-F1
#
_cell.length_a   1.000
_cell.length_b   1.000
_cell.length_c   1.000
_cell.angle_alpha   90.00
_cell.angle_beta   90.00
_cell.angle_gamma   90.00
#
_symmetry.space_group_name_H-M   'P 1'
#
loop_
_entity.id
_entity.type
_entity.pdbx_description
1 polymer ?
#
loop_
_entity_poly.entity_id
_entity_poly.type
_entity_poly.pdbx_seq_one_letter_code
_entity_poly.pdbx_strand_id
1 'polypeptide(L)'
;MSSLSEFPEPDSMEVESHHTRVRRAAYETLVYSLSKIFPAIATFIGIKIFSVWYSREAYGQFATVMALSLLVSSFCTGWLQAALLRNYPEWKLRGQESILFSSVWLGVLFSLGIVGSLCLAGWVLRDTGAGQLLKADLLGWVFLVVLVTSVMNMVLAFFRASREVGA
;
A
#
# COMPACT_ATOMS: atom_id res chain seq x y z
N MET A 1 -37.54 6.30 38.92
CA MET A 1 -36.78 7.47 39.39
C MET A 1 -35.37 7.32 38.82
N SER A 2 -35.09 7.87 37.64
CA SER A 2 -34.72 9.28 37.41
C SER A 2 -33.20 9.45 37.36
N SER A 3 -32.60 9.07 36.23
CA SER A 3 -31.39 9.71 35.71
C SER A 3 -31.45 9.63 34.19
N LEU A 4 -32.34 10.44 33.62
CA LEU A 4 -32.25 10.80 32.21
C LEU A 4 -30.90 11.48 32.04
N SER A 5 -29.97 10.78 31.40
CA SER A 5 -28.67 11.31 30.98
C SER A 5 -28.92 12.54 30.13
N GLU A 6 -28.40 13.68 30.58
CA GLU A 6 -28.25 14.91 29.83
C GLU A 6 -27.63 14.57 28.47
N PHE A 7 -28.44 14.66 27.41
CA PHE A 7 -27.91 14.77 26.06
C PHE A 7 -27.10 16.07 26.03
N PRO A 8 -25.81 16.03 25.66
CA PRO A 8 -25.04 17.26 25.50
C PRO A 8 -25.75 18.15 24.47
N GLU A 9 -25.99 19.40 24.86
CA GLU A 9 -26.61 20.39 24.00
C GLU A 9 -25.84 20.50 22.67
N PRO A 10 -26.54 20.50 21.51
CA PRO A 10 -25.91 20.59 20.20
C PRO A 10 -25.28 21.97 19.89
N ASP A 11 -25.18 22.86 20.88
CA ASP A 11 -24.94 24.30 20.70
C ASP A 11 -23.46 24.71 20.82
N SER A 12 -22.54 23.76 21.02
CA SER A 12 -21.09 24.04 20.94
C SER A 12 -20.49 23.65 19.58
N MET A 13 -21.31 23.41 18.55
CA MET A 13 -20.82 23.45 17.17
C MET A 13 -20.51 24.92 16.82
N GLU A 14 -19.34 25.39 17.26
CA GLU A 14 -18.72 26.61 16.74
C GLU A 14 -18.95 26.62 15.23
N VAL A 15 -19.71 27.61 14.75
CA VAL A 15 -19.91 27.86 13.33
C VAL A 15 -18.55 28.28 12.78
N GLU A 16 -17.75 27.27 12.46
CA GLU A 16 -16.43 27.43 11.88
C GLU A 16 -16.61 28.25 10.60
N SER A 17 -16.13 29.49 10.64
CA SER A 17 -16.36 30.46 9.57
C SER A 17 -15.97 29.87 8.21
N HIS A 18 -16.74 30.15 7.15
CA HIS A 18 -16.42 29.66 5.81
C HIS A 18 -14.95 29.93 5.41
N HIS A 19 -14.35 31.03 5.90
CA HIS A 19 -12.95 31.38 5.67
C HIS A 19 -11.94 30.40 6.30
N THR A 20 -12.18 29.90 7.51
CA THR A 20 -11.27 28.95 8.18
C THR A 20 -11.32 27.58 7.48
N ARG A 21 -12.49 27.14 7.03
CA ARG A 21 -12.65 25.90 6.24
C ARG A 21 -11.92 25.96 4.90
N VAL A 22 -12.09 27.05 4.15
CA VAL A 22 -11.43 27.22 2.84
C VAL A 22 -9.91 27.27 3.01
N ARG A 23 -9.41 28.00 4.01
CA ARG A 23 -7.96 28.09 4.29
C ARG A 23 -7.37 26.74 4.68
N ARG A 24 -8.07 25.97 5.52
CA ARG A 24 -7.67 24.61 5.91
C ARG A 24 -7.64 23.67 4.70
N ALA A 25 -8.70 23.66 3.89
CA ALA A 25 -8.76 22.84 2.68
C ALA A 25 -7.64 23.18 1.69
N ALA A 26 -7.35 24.48 1.49
CA ALA A 26 -6.26 24.92 0.63
C ALA A 26 -4.89 24.46 1.15
N TYR A 27 -4.66 24.57 2.46
CA TYR A 27 -3.43 24.10 3.09
C TYR A 27 -3.25 22.58 2.96
N GLU A 28 -4.29 21.79 3.27
CA GLU A 28 -4.27 20.33 3.15
C GLU A 28 -4.04 19.89 1.69
N THR A 29 -4.66 20.59 0.72
CA THR A 29 -4.46 20.34 -0.72
C THR A 29 -3.02 20.61 -1.14
N LEU A 30 -2.41 21.69 -0.64
CA LEU A 30 -1.03 22.05 -0.96
C LEU A 30 -0.04 21.03 -0.38
N VAL A 31 -0.22 20.65 0.90
CA VAL A 31 0.60 19.62 1.56
C VAL A 31 0.47 18.28 0.85
N TYR A 32 -0.76 17.89 0.49
CA TYR A 32 -1.01 16.68 -0.27
C TYR A 32 -0.31 16.71 -1.64
N SER A 33 -0.43 17.83 -2.37
CA SER A 33 0.20 17.99 -3.68
C SER A 33 1.72 17.88 -3.60
N LEU A 34 2.35 18.55 -2.63
CA LEU A 34 3.79 18.44 -2.41
C LEU A 34 4.21 17.00 -2.09
N SER A 35 3.43 16.29 -1.27
CA SER A 35 3.70 14.88 -0.95
C SER A 35 3.69 13.95 -2.17
N LYS A 36 3.05 14.34 -3.27
CA LYS A 36 3.02 13.60 -4.54
C LYS A 36 4.08 14.07 -5.53
N ILE A 37 4.38 15.37 -5.56
CA ILE A 37 5.38 15.97 -6.46
C ILE A 37 6.79 15.45 -6.16
N PHE A 38 7.18 15.41 -4.88
CA PHE A 38 8.54 14.96 -4.51
C PHE A 38 8.84 13.52 -4.98
N PRO A 39 7.99 12.51 -4.71
CA PRO A 39 8.19 11.16 -5.25
C PRO A 39 8.20 11.11 -6.78
N ALA A 40 7.37 11.93 -7.46
CA ALA A 40 7.33 11.97 -8.92
C ALA A 40 8.65 12.50 -9.50
N ILE A 41 9.19 13.58 -8.94
CA ILE A 41 10.51 14.13 -9.34
C ILE A 41 11.61 13.11 -9.08
N ALA A 42 11.62 12.47 -7.91
CA ALA A 42 12.61 11.44 -7.58
C ALA A 42 12.55 10.26 -8.56
N THR A 43 11.35 9.81 -8.93
CA THR A 43 11.13 8.75 -9.92
C THR A 43 11.64 9.17 -11.30
N PHE A 44 11.33 10.40 -11.72
CA PHE A 44 11.78 10.95 -13.00
C PHE A 44 13.31 11.04 -13.11
N ILE A 45 13.97 11.54 -12.06
CA ILE A 45 15.43 11.58 -11.97
C ILE A 45 15.99 10.15 -11.99
N GLY A 46 15.37 9.23 -11.25
CA GLY A 46 15.74 7.81 -11.22
C GLY A 46 15.72 7.18 -12.62
N ILE A 47 14.68 7.43 -13.42
CA ILE A 47 14.59 6.94 -14.81
C ILE A 47 15.79 7.41 -15.65
N LYS A 48 16.17 8.69 -15.53
CA LYS A 48 17.33 9.23 -16.25
C LYS A 48 18.64 8.57 -15.81
N ILE A 49 18.83 8.35 -14.51
CA ILE A 49 20.04 7.69 -14.00
C ILE A 49 20.10 6.23 -14.48
N PHE A 50 19.01 5.48 -14.33
CA PHE A 50 18.96 4.06 -14.72
C PHE A 50 19.09 3.86 -16.23
N SER A 51 18.51 4.74 -17.06
CA SER A 51 18.64 4.64 -18.51
C SER A 51 20.08 4.91 -19.02
N VAL A 52 20.90 5.63 -18.25
CA VAL A 52 22.32 5.84 -18.57
C VAL A 52 23.19 4.67 -18.08
N TRP A 53 22.84 4.07 -16.94
CA TRP A 53 23.66 3.02 -16.32
C TRP A 53 23.39 1.62 -16.90
N TYR A 54 22.16 1.35 -17.34
CA TYR A 54 21.80 0.05 -17.90
C TYR A 54 21.87 0.03 -19.42
N SER A 55 22.22 -1.13 -19.99
CA SER A 55 21.97 -1.38 -21.41
C SER A 55 20.47 -1.32 -21.71
N ARG A 56 20.09 -1.00 -22.95
CA ARG A 56 18.67 -0.91 -23.36
C ARG A 56 17.87 -2.16 -23.01
N GLU A 57 18.48 -3.34 -23.18
CA GLU A 57 17.83 -4.62 -22.85
C GLU A 57 17.65 -4.81 -21.34
N ALA A 58 18.69 -4.53 -20.55
CA ALA A 58 18.61 -4.65 -19.10
C ALA A 58 17.60 -3.65 -18.50
N TYR A 59 17.54 -2.43 -19.03
CA TYR A 59 16.53 -1.44 -18.63
C TYR A 59 15.11 -1.91 -18.95
N GLY A 60 14.90 -2.50 -20.13
CA GLY A 60 13.60 -3.08 -20.52
C GLY A 60 13.14 -4.15 -19.54
N GLN A 61 14.01 -5.10 -19.20
CA GLN A 61 13.73 -6.15 -18.22
C GLN A 61 13.41 -5.58 -16.83
N PHE A 62 14.22 -4.62 -16.36
CA PHE A 62 13.99 -3.94 -15.09
C PHE A 62 12.62 -3.25 -15.07
N ALA A 63 12.29 -2.48 -16.11
CA ALA A 63 11.01 -1.78 -16.21
C ALA A 63 9.82 -2.76 -16.21
N THR A 64 9.94 -3.90 -16.90
CA THR A 64 8.92 -4.96 -16.89
C THR A 64 8.74 -5.56 -15.50
N VAL A 65 9.84 -5.92 -14.82
CA VAL A 65 9.80 -6.45 -13.44
C VAL A 65 9.11 -5.46 -12.50
N MET A 66 9.49 -4.18 -12.56
CA MET A 66 8.90 -3.15 -11.71
C MET A 66 7.42 -2.94 -11.98
N ALA A 67 7.01 -2.84 -13.25
CA ALA A 67 5.61 -2.63 -13.63
C ALA A 67 4.74 -3.82 -13.20
N LEU A 68 5.19 -5.05 -13.47
CA LEU A 68 4.46 -6.26 -13.09
C LEU A 68 4.38 -6.41 -11.57
N SER A 69 5.46 -6.14 -10.85
CA SER A 69 5.47 -6.18 -9.40
C SER A 69 4.52 -5.16 -8.79
N LEU A 70 4.43 -3.95 -9.36
CA LEU A 70 3.52 -2.91 -8.89
C LEU A 70 2.05 -3.32 -9.12
N LEU A 71 1.76 -3.88 -10.28
CA LEU A 71 0.43 -4.40 -10.63
C LEU A 71 0.00 -5.49 -9.63
N VAL A 72 0.85 -6.51 -9.46
CA VAL A 72 0.59 -7.64 -8.55
C VAL A 72 0.45 -7.15 -7.11
N SER A 73 1.36 -6.30 -6.63
CA SER A 73 1.32 -5.77 -5.27
C SER A 73 0.03 -4.99 -5.00
N SER A 74 -0.42 -4.19 -5.97
CA SER A 74 -1.66 -3.40 -5.86
C SER A 74 -2.88 -4.30 -5.70
N PHE A 75 -2.94 -5.39 -6.46
CA PHE A 75 -4.04 -6.35 -6.39
C PHE A 75 -3.98 -7.21 -5.13
N CYS A 76 -2.80 -7.66 -4.71
CA CYS A 76 -2.64 -8.57 -3.58
C CYS A 76 -2.75 -7.88 -2.22
N THR A 77 -2.23 -6.66 -2.06
CA THR A 77 -2.10 -6.02 -0.75
C THR A 77 -2.89 -4.72 -0.59
N GLY A 78 -3.32 -4.09 -1.69
CA GLY A 78 -4.02 -2.80 -1.64
C GLY A 78 -5.33 -2.87 -0.84
N TRP A 79 -6.11 -3.93 -1.02
CA TRP A 79 -7.37 -4.14 -0.30
C TRP A 79 -7.14 -4.44 1.19
N LEU A 80 -6.09 -5.17 1.54
CA LEU A 80 -5.71 -5.45 2.93
C LEU A 80 -5.30 -4.17 3.66
N GLN A 81 -4.52 -3.31 3.00
CA GLN A 81 -4.14 -2.01 3.55
C GLN A 81 -5.37 -1.13 3.82
N ALA A 82 -6.31 -1.07 2.87
CA ALA A 82 -7.55 -0.32 3.05
C ALA A 82 -8.40 -0.90 4.19
N ALA A 83 -8.50 -2.23 4.29
CA ALA A 83 -9.21 -2.90 5.37
C ALA A 83 -8.57 -2.63 6.74
N LEU A 84 -7.24 -2.64 6.85
CA LEU A 84 -6.52 -2.33 8.08
C LEU A 84 -6.79 -0.89 8.51
N LEU A 85 -6.57 0.09 7.63
CA LEU A 85 -6.76 1.51 7.96
C LEU A 85 -8.20 1.81 8.40
N ARG A 86 -9.20 1.22 7.72
CA ARG A 86 -10.61 1.44 8.02
C ARG A 86 -11.05 0.82 9.35
N ASN A 87 -10.62 -0.40 9.65
CA ASN A 87 -11.14 -1.16 10.80
C ASN A 87 -10.28 -1.03 12.05
N TYR A 88 -9.03 -0.56 11.94
CA TYR A 88 -8.11 -0.51 13.08
C TYR A 88 -8.62 0.32 14.27
N PRO A 89 -9.21 1.52 14.10
CA PRO A 89 -9.69 2.32 15.24
C PRO A 89 -10.77 1.60 16.06
N GLU A 90 -11.76 0.99 15.38
CA GLU A 90 -12.87 0.28 16.04
C GLU A 90 -12.38 -0.96 16.80
N TRP A 91 -11.46 -1.72 16.21
CA TRP A 91 -10.92 -2.94 16.81
C TRP A 91 -9.97 -2.65 17.98
N LYS A 92 -9.22 -1.55 17.91
CA LYS A 92 -8.38 -1.09 19.02
C LYS A 92 -9.22 -0.66 20.23
N LEU A 93 -10.32 0.06 20.02
CA LEU A 93 -11.24 0.43 21.11
C LEU A 93 -11.87 -0.80 21.80
N ARG A 94 -12.05 -1.90 21.07
CA ARG A 94 -12.56 -3.17 21.61
C ARG A 94 -11.46 -4.05 22.24
N GLY A 95 -10.19 -3.64 22.20
CA GLY A 95 -9.06 -4.45 22.67
C GLY A 95 -8.81 -5.72 21.85
N GLN A 96 -9.30 -5.78 20.60
CA GLN A 96 -9.23 -6.97 19.73
C GLN A 96 -8.19 -6.82 18.60
N GLU A 97 -7.21 -5.94 18.78
CA GLU A 97 -6.18 -5.64 17.77
C GLU A 97 -5.43 -6.89 17.28
N SER A 98 -5.15 -7.86 18.17
CA SER A 98 -4.46 -9.09 17.83
C SER A 98 -5.19 -9.93 16.77
N ILE A 99 -6.53 -9.93 16.78
CA ILE A 99 -7.35 -10.70 15.83
C ILE A 99 -7.29 -10.05 14.45
N LEU A 100 -7.41 -8.73 14.39
CA LEU A 100 -7.26 -7.97 13.16
C LEU A 100 -5.88 -8.18 12.55
N PHE A 101 -4.81 -8.10 13.36
CA PHE A 101 -3.45 -8.33 12.89
C PHE A 101 -3.24 -9.72 12.34
N SER A 102 -3.69 -10.75 13.07
CA SER A 102 -3.56 -12.14 12.62
C SER A 102 -4.28 -12.36 11.29
N SER A 103 -5.48 -11.78 11.14
CA SER A 103 -6.27 -11.88 9.91
C SER A 103 -5.60 -11.19 8.73
N VAL A 104 -5.06 -9.99 8.93
CA VAL A 104 -4.37 -9.23 7.89
C VAL A 104 -3.08 -9.94 7.46
N TRP A 105 -2.26 -10.41 8.42
CA TRP A 105 -1.04 -11.16 8.11
C TRP A 105 -1.32 -12.49 7.42
N LEU A 106 -2.37 -13.21 7.82
CA LEU A 106 -2.82 -14.41 7.12
C LEU A 106 -3.21 -14.09 5.68
N GLY A 107 -3.91 -12.97 5.46
CA GLY A 107 -4.25 -12.49 4.11
C GLY A 107 -3.02 -12.15 3.26
N VAL A 108 -1.99 -11.53 3.86
CA VAL A 108 -0.71 -11.26 3.18
C VAL A 108 -0.02 -12.57 2.81
N LEU A 109 0.10 -13.52 3.75
CA LEU A 109 0.71 -14.83 3.51
C LEU A 109 -0.03 -15.61 2.42
N PHE A 110 -1.36 -15.59 2.45
CA PHE A 110 -2.18 -16.22 1.42
C PHE A 110 -1.94 -15.60 0.04
N SER A 111 -1.93 -14.27 -0.04
CA SER A 111 -1.68 -13.56 -1.29
C SER A 111 -0.27 -13.83 -1.83
N LEU A 112 0.75 -13.82 -0.97
CA LEU A 112 2.12 -14.18 -1.33
C LEU A 112 2.24 -15.64 -1.75
N GLY A 113 1.48 -16.55 -1.12
CA GLY A 113 1.41 -17.95 -1.51
C GLY A 113 0.86 -18.15 -2.92
N ILE A 114 -0.19 -17.41 -3.30
CA ILE A 114 -0.72 -17.42 -4.67
C ILE A 114 0.34 -16.91 -5.65
N VAL A 115 0.95 -15.74 -5.40
CA VAL A 115 1.97 -15.19 -6.30
C VAL A 115 3.18 -16.14 -6.40
N GLY A 116 3.63 -16.67 -5.27
CA GLY A 116 4.75 -17.61 -5.21
C GLY A 116 4.46 -18.91 -5.98
N SER A 117 3.26 -19.46 -5.87
CA SER A 117 2.85 -20.65 -6.62
C SER A 117 2.77 -20.38 -8.14
N LEU A 118 2.30 -19.21 -8.56
CA LEU A 118 2.31 -18.81 -9.98
C LEU A 118 3.73 -18.64 -10.52
N CYS A 119 4.63 -18.01 -9.75
CA CYS A 119 6.04 -17.89 -10.10
C CYS A 119 6.73 -19.26 -10.19
N LEU A 120 6.45 -20.16 -9.24
CA LEU A 120 6.99 -21.52 -9.25
C LEU A 120 6.47 -22.34 -10.43
N ALA A 121 5.17 -22.25 -10.74
CA ALA A 121 4.59 -22.91 -11.91
C ALA A 121 5.25 -22.40 -13.21
N GLY A 122 5.45 -21.09 -13.33
CA GLY A 122 6.19 -20.51 -14.46
C GLY A 122 7.62 -21.01 -14.56
N TRP A 123 8.29 -21.23 -13.42
CA TRP A 123 9.65 -21.78 -13.38
C TRP A 123 9.70 -23.27 -13.78
N VAL A 124 8.76 -24.09 -13.30
CA VAL A 124 8.66 -25.52 -13.66
C VAL A 124 8.33 -25.70 -15.14
N LEU A 125 7.49 -24.84 -15.70
CA LEU A 125 7.11 -24.88 -17.11
C LEU A 125 8.18 -24.27 -18.04
N ARG A 126 9.30 -23.78 -17.52
CA ARG A 126 10.33 -23.09 -18.32
C ARG A 126 10.91 -23.96 -19.46
N ASP A 127 11.01 -25.27 -19.21
CA ASP A 127 11.63 -26.22 -20.16
C ASP A 127 10.61 -26.72 -21.20
N THR A 128 9.32 -26.40 -21.01
CA THR A 128 8.29 -26.60 -22.04
C THR A 128 8.37 -25.44 -23.04
N GLY A 129 8.01 -25.65 -24.32
CA GLY A 129 8.07 -24.59 -25.34
C GLY A 129 7.31 -23.29 -25.00
N ALA A 130 6.37 -23.34 -24.04
CA ALA A 130 5.69 -22.16 -23.49
C ALA A 130 6.61 -21.28 -22.59
N GLY A 131 7.64 -21.87 -22.00
CA GLY A 131 8.61 -21.24 -21.12
C GLY A 131 9.61 -20.30 -21.80
N GLN A 132 9.79 -20.39 -23.12
CA GLN A 132 10.62 -19.42 -23.86
C GLN A 132 9.99 -18.01 -23.88
N LEU A 133 8.66 -17.91 -23.77
CA LEU A 133 7.95 -16.62 -23.71
C LEU A 133 8.06 -15.96 -22.34
N LEU A 134 8.08 -16.77 -21.28
CA LEU A 134 8.23 -16.32 -19.90
C LEU A 134 9.70 -16.46 -19.51
N LYS A 135 10.50 -15.40 -19.67
CA LYS A 135 11.88 -15.35 -19.14
C LYS A 135 11.85 -15.67 -17.63
N ALA A 136 11.99 -16.95 -17.26
CA ALA A 136 11.66 -17.46 -15.94
C ALA A 136 12.50 -16.81 -14.83
N ASP A 137 13.71 -16.38 -15.17
CA ASP A 137 14.58 -15.61 -14.28
C ASP A 137 13.95 -14.27 -13.84
N LEU A 138 13.12 -13.64 -14.68
CA LEU A 138 12.40 -12.40 -14.32
C LEU A 138 11.29 -12.66 -13.29
N LEU A 139 10.66 -13.83 -13.29
CA LEU A 139 9.60 -14.16 -12.33
C LEU A 139 10.13 -14.22 -10.90
N GLY A 140 11.36 -14.70 -10.71
CA GLY A 140 12.03 -14.68 -9.41
C GLY A 140 12.21 -13.25 -8.88
N TRP A 141 12.65 -12.33 -9.73
CA TRP A 141 12.76 -10.91 -9.38
C TRP A 141 11.42 -10.26 -9.07
N VAL A 142 10.38 -10.57 -9.85
CA VAL A 142 9.01 -10.08 -9.59
C VAL A 142 8.53 -10.54 -8.22
N PHE A 143 8.68 -11.83 -7.91
CA PHE A 143 8.28 -12.37 -6.62
C PHE A 143 9.03 -11.68 -5.47
N LEU A 144 10.35 -11.50 -5.60
CA LEU A 144 11.16 -10.84 -4.58
C LEU A 144 10.72 -9.39 -4.35
N VAL A 145 10.49 -8.63 -5.43
CA VAL A 145 10.03 -7.24 -5.32
C VAL A 145 8.64 -7.20 -4.67
N VAL A 146 7.70 -8.03 -5.11
CA VAL A 146 6.35 -8.13 -4.52
C VAL A 146 6.42 -8.49 -3.03
N LEU A 147 7.29 -9.42 -2.65
CA LEU A 147 7.48 -9.81 -1.24
C LEU A 147 7.91 -8.61 -0.39
N VAL A 148 8.97 -7.92 -0.83
CA VAL A 148 9.53 -6.77 -0.10
C VAL A 148 8.53 -5.62 -0.04
N THR A 149 7.89 -5.26 -1.16
CA THR A 149 6.92 -4.17 -1.22
C THR A 149 5.69 -4.47 -0.39
N SER A 150 5.19 -5.71 -0.41
CA SER A 150 4.03 -6.15 0.39
C SER A 150 4.28 -5.99 1.89
N VAL A 151 5.44 -6.46 2.36
CA VAL A 151 5.81 -6.33 3.78
C VAL A 151 5.97 -4.86 4.17
N MET A 152 6.70 -4.07 3.38
CA MET A 152 6.92 -2.65 3.66
C MET A 152 5.60 -1.85 3.65
N ASN A 153 4.73 -2.08 2.68
CA ASN A 153 3.43 -1.41 2.60
C ASN A 153 2.56 -1.75 3.80
N MET A 154 2.59 -3.00 4.28
CA MET A 154 1.82 -3.42 5.45
C MET A 154 2.35 -2.79 6.75
N VAL A 155 3.68 -2.75 6.93
CA VAL A 155 4.31 -2.06 8.07
C VAL A 155 3.97 -0.57 8.08
N LEU A 156 4.04 0.10 6.92
CA LEU A 156 3.66 1.51 6.80
C LEU A 156 2.16 1.73 7.05
N ALA A 157 1.31 0.83 6.57
CA ALA A 157 -0.13 0.88 6.82
C ALA A 157 -0.43 0.78 8.33
N PHE A 158 0.25 -0.12 9.03
CA PHE A 158 0.13 -0.25 10.48
C PHE A 158 0.58 1.02 11.20
N PHE A 159 1.75 1.58 10.87
CA PHE A 159 2.20 2.82 11.50
C PHE A 159 1.23 3.97 11.27
N ARG A 160 0.65 4.09 10.07
CA ARG A 160 -0.39 5.09 9.79
C ARG A 160 -1.63 4.88 10.65
N ALA A 161 -2.16 3.65 10.68
CA ALA A 161 -3.32 3.30 11.49
C ALA A 161 -3.08 3.57 12.99
N SER A 162 -1.87 3.28 13.49
CA SER A 162 -1.50 3.51 14.88
C SER A 162 -1.50 4.99 15.28
N ARG A 163 -1.13 5.89 14.36
CA ARG A 163 -1.09 7.34 14.60
C ARG A 163 -2.48 7.96 14.69
N GLU A 164 -3.43 7.46 13.91
CA GLU A 164 -4.81 7.98 13.90
C GLU A 164 -5.56 7.74 15.22
N VAL A 165 -5.18 6.72 15.98
CA VAL A 165 -5.82 6.42 17.29
C VAL A 165 -5.02 6.99 18.47
N GLY A 166 -3.81 7.49 18.22
CA GLY A 166 -2.96 8.12 19.25
C GLY A 166 -3.01 9.65 19.24
N ALA A 167 -3.58 10.25 18.20
CA ALA A 167 -3.83 11.69 18.05
C ALA A 167 -5.26 12.01 18.49
#